data_AF-A0A7K1NSN6-F1
#
_entry.id   AF-A0A7K1NSN6-F1
#
_cell.length_a   1.000
_cell.length_b   1.000
_cell.length_c   1.000
_cell.angle_alpha   90.00
_cell.angle_beta   90.00
_cell.angle_gamma   90.00
#
_symmetry.space_group_name_H-M   'P 1'
#
loop_
_entity.id
_entity.type
_entity.pdbx_description
1 polymer ?
#
loop_
_entity_poly.entity_id
_entity_poly.type
_entity_poly.pdbx_seq_one_letter_code
_entity_poly.pdbx_strand_id
1 'polypeptide(L)'
;MTIPDLSALTLSELLQLQARIGQEIIRRGVSRTSGSIQGEVGEALAKAVYGGVLAPPGTKAYDLADALGRKIQVKTRTLPRGVDRMFQFDSARHRSRSVH
;
A
#
# COMPACT_ATOMS: atom_id res chain seq x y z
N MET A 1 -22.65 11.08 3.57
CA MET A 1 -22.03 10.80 4.88
C MET A 1 -20.92 11.81 5.12
N THR A 2 -20.98 12.55 6.22
CA THR A 2 -19.97 13.53 6.61
C THR A 2 -18.90 12.83 7.48
N ILE A 3 -17.64 13.18 7.26
CA ILE A 3 -16.53 12.74 8.11
C ILE A 3 -16.63 13.56 9.41
N PRO A 4 -16.56 12.94 10.60
CA PRO A 4 -16.64 13.67 11.87
C PRO A 4 -15.49 14.66 11.99
N ASP A 5 -15.74 15.79 12.66
CA ASP A 5 -14.69 16.74 13.01
C ASP A 5 -13.73 16.09 14.01
N LEU A 6 -12.52 15.78 13.54
CA LEU A 6 -11.50 15.10 14.32
C LEU A 6 -10.92 15.99 15.42
N SER A 7 -11.05 17.32 15.31
CA SER A 7 -10.51 18.25 16.31
C SER A 7 -11.31 18.25 17.61
N ALA A 8 -12.56 17.78 17.57
CA ALA A 8 -13.44 17.65 18.73
C ALA A 8 -13.27 16.32 19.47
N LEU A 9 -12.47 15.37 18.94
CA LEU A 9 -12.26 14.06 19.54
C LEU A 9 -11.07 14.07 20.50
N THR A 10 -11.21 13.35 21.61
CA THR A 10 -10.09 13.03 22.49
C THR A 10 -9.11 12.10 21.80
N LEU A 11 -7.86 12.05 22.30
CA LEU A 11 -6.86 11.11 21.78
C LEU A 11 -7.33 9.64 21.84
N SER A 12 -8.03 9.26 22.90
CA SER A 12 -8.57 7.90 23.05
C SER A 12 -9.59 7.58 21.94
N GLU A 13 -10.51 8.51 21.68
CA GLU A 13 -11.50 8.37 20.61
C GLU A 13 -10.85 8.33 19.23
N LEU A 14 -9.81 9.12 18.99
CA LEU A 14 -9.03 9.10 17.74
C LEU A 14 -8.37 7.75 17.51
N LEU A 15 -7.74 7.17 18.54
CA LEU A 15 -7.09 5.85 18.43
C LEU A 15 -8.12 4.74 18.21
N GLN A 16 -9.27 4.80 18.88
CA GLN A 16 -10.37 3.84 18.66
C GLN A 16 -10.94 3.96 17.25
N LEU A 17 -11.13 5.19 16.76
CA LEU A 17 -11.61 5.44 15.40
C LEU A 17 -10.61 4.91 14.37
N GLN A 18 -9.31 5.16 14.56
CA GLN A 18 -8.25 4.62 13.70
C GLN A 18 -8.28 3.10 13.65
N ALA A 19 -8.40 2.43 14.81
CA ALA A 19 -8.48 0.97 14.87
C ALA A 19 -9.70 0.42 14.12
N ARG A 20 -10.88 1.04 14.31
CA ARG A 20 -12.13 0.65 13.62
C ARG A 20 -12.04 0.84 12.12
N ILE A 21 -11.45 1.94 11.65
CA ILE A 21 -11.20 2.18 10.23
C ILE A 21 -10.29 1.09 9.67
N GLY A 22 -9.19 0.77 10.36
CA GLY A 22 -8.28 -0.30 9.95
C GLY A 22 -8.98 -1.66 9.83
N GLN A 23 -9.77 -2.04 10.84
CA GLN A 23 -10.55 -3.29 10.82
C GLN A 23 -11.54 -3.35 9.65
N GLU A 24 -12.24 -2.25 9.37
CA GLU A 24 -13.20 -2.20 8.27
C GLU A 24 -12.51 -2.32 6.90
N ILE A 25 -11.32 -1.73 6.75
CA ILE A 25 -10.50 -1.84 5.52
C ILE A 25 -10.02 -3.28 5.32
N ILE A 26 -9.57 -3.94 6.38
CA ILE A 26 -9.19 -5.37 6.35
C ILE A 26 -10.41 -6.23 6.00
N ARG A 27 -11.55 -6.00 6.66
CA ARG A 27 -12.80 -6.73 6.42
C ARG A 27 -13.27 -6.61 4.96
N ARG A 28 -13.02 -5.48 4.31
CA ARG A 28 -13.32 -5.24 2.89
C ARG A 28 -12.29 -5.86 1.93
N GLY A 29 -11.27 -6.55 2.44
CA GLY A 29 -10.24 -7.21 1.64
C GLY A 29 -9.25 -6.26 0.97
N VAL A 30 -9.26 -4.99 1.37
CA VAL A 30 -8.34 -3.96 0.84
C VAL A 30 -6.95 -4.08 1.47
N SER A 31 -6.89 -4.62 2.70
CA SER A 31 -5.68 -4.86 3.46
C SER A 31 -5.66 -6.30 3.98
N ARG A 32 -4.54 -7.01 3.78
CA ARG A 32 -4.25 -8.38 4.21
C ARG A 32 -3.37 -8.46 5.46
N THR A 33 -2.72 -7.39 5.90
CA THR A 33 -1.87 -7.39 7.09
C THR A 33 -2.14 -6.20 8.02
N SER A 34 -1.59 -6.21 9.23
CA SER A 34 -1.58 -5.04 10.13
C SER A 34 -0.56 -3.96 9.71
N GLY A 35 -0.17 -3.96 8.43
CA GLY A 35 0.84 -3.06 7.87
C GLY A 35 0.29 -1.69 7.55
N SER A 36 1.04 -0.90 6.78
CA SER A 36 0.55 0.38 6.28
C SER A 36 -0.57 0.15 5.27
N ILE A 37 -1.80 0.54 5.63
CA ILE A 37 -2.99 0.54 4.76
C ILE A 37 -2.67 1.16 3.39
N GLN A 38 -1.84 2.22 3.38
CA GLN A 38 -1.47 2.93 2.15
C GLN A 38 -0.70 2.01 1.20
N GLY A 39 0.27 1.25 1.72
CA GLY A 39 1.04 0.28 0.95
C GLY A 39 0.12 -0.78 0.34
N GLU A 40 -0.76 -1.34 1.17
CA GLU A 40 -1.66 -2.43 0.76
C GLU A 40 -2.72 -1.98 -0.26
N VAL A 41 -3.28 -0.77 -0.12
CA VAL A 41 -4.14 -0.15 -1.14
C VAL A 41 -3.37 0.03 -2.46
N GLY A 42 -2.10 0.45 -2.39
CA GLY A 42 -1.26 0.58 -3.58
C GLY A 42 -1.01 -0.74 -4.26
N GLU A 43 -0.68 -1.79 -3.51
CA GLU A 43 -0.48 -3.15 -4.04
C GLU A 43 -1.76 -3.71 -4.67
N ALA A 44 -2.91 -3.52 -4.01
CA ALA A 44 -4.20 -3.93 -4.53
C ALA A 44 -4.55 -3.22 -5.84
N LEU A 45 -4.31 -1.91 -5.92
CA LEU A 45 -4.49 -1.12 -7.14
C LEU A 45 -3.53 -1.58 -8.24
N ALA A 46 -2.25 -1.77 -7.91
CA ALA A 46 -1.25 -2.25 -8.86
C ALA A 46 -1.63 -3.61 -9.44
N LYS A 47 -2.12 -4.55 -8.60
CA LYS A 47 -2.65 -5.84 -9.07
C LYS A 47 -3.87 -5.67 -9.97
N ALA A 48 -4.78 -4.74 -9.64
CA ALA A 48 -5.97 -4.49 -10.46
C ALA A 48 -5.60 -3.91 -11.84
N VAL A 49 -4.57 -3.06 -11.91
CA VAL A 49 -4.13 -2.39 -13.15
C VAL A 49 -3.22 -3.29 -14.00
N TYR A 50 -2.20 -3.89 -13.39
CA TYR A 50 -1.18 -4.68 -14.09
C TYR A 50 -1.52 -6.17 -14.17
N GLY A 51 -2.53 -6.63 -13.44
CA GLY A 51 -2.85 -8.05 -13.30
C GLY A 51 -1.81 -8.79 -12.46
N GLY A 52 -1.76 -10.13 -12.60
CA GLY A 52 -0.71 -10.96 -12.01
C GLY A 52 -0.94 -11.38 -10.55
N VAL A 53 0.16 -11.77 -9.90
CA VAL A 53 0.17 -12.40 -8.57
C VAL A 53 1.05 -11.59 -7.63
N LEU A 54 0.51 -11.26 -6.46
CA LEU A 54 1.26 -10.55 -5.43
C LEU A 54 2.26 -11.49 -4.77
N ALA A 55 3.42 -10.95 -4.43
CA ALA A 55 4.49 -11.69 -3.81
C ALA A 55 4.03 -12.28 -2.46
N PRO A 56 4.53 -13.47 -2.07
CA PRO A 56 4.30 -14.01 -0.74
C PRO A 56 4.79 -13.03 0.35
N PRO A 57 4.13 -12.98 1.52
CA PRO A 57 4.59 -12.18 2.65
C PRO A 57 6.06 -12.44 2.98
N GLY A 58 6.84 -11.38 3.21
CA GLY A 58 8.27 -11.48 3.51
C GLY A 58 9.19 -11.55 2.29
N THR A 59 8.65 -11.56 1.07
CA THR A 59 9.44 -11.44 -0.16
C THR A 59 10.16 -10.09 -0.20
N LYS A 60 11.49 -10.13 -0.32
CA LYS A 60 12.30 -8.91 -0.48
C LYS A 60 12.44 -8.61 -1.98
N ALA A 61 12.36 -7.32 -2.34
CA ALA A 61 12.66 -6.73 -3.66
C ALA A 61 11.51 -6.52 -4.68
N TYR A 62 10.34 -7.14 -4.53
CA TYR A 62 9.19 -6.87 -5.39
C TYR A 62 7.88 -7.22 -4.68
N ASP A 63 6.78 -6.57 -5.08
CA ASP A 63 5.47 -6.73 -4.45
C ASP A 63 4.49 -7.45 -5.40
N LEU A 64 4.68 -7.32 -6.72
CA LEU A 64 3.83 -7.93 -7.74
C LEU A 64 4.67 -8.53 -8.87
N ALA A 65 4.26 -9.70 -9.37
CA ALA A 65 4.72 -10.24 -10.64
C ALA A 65 3.54 -10.28 -11.62
N ASP A 66 3.67 -9.60 -12.76
CA ASP A 66 2.62 -9.60 -13.78
C ASP A 66 2.59 -10.90 -14.61
N ALA A 67 1.64 -11.02 -15.54
CA ALA A 67 1.50 -12.21 -16.38
C ALA A 67 2.70 -12.48 -17.30
N LEU A 68 3.56 -11.48 -17.54
CA LEU A 68 4.78 -11.60 -18.35
C LEU A 68 6.02 -11.85 -17.47
N GLY A 69 5.84 -12.05 -16.17
CA GLY A 69 6.92 -12.29 -15.21
C GLY A 69 7.71 -11.03 -14.84
N ARG A 70 7.23 -9.83 -15.19
CA ARG A 70 7.88 -8.57 -14.78
C ARG A 70 7.65 -8.34 -13.30
N LYS A 71 8.72 -8.07 -12.57
CA LYS A 71 8.70 -7.75 -11.13
C LYS A 71 8.43 -6.26 -10.94
N ILE A 72 7.41 -5.94 -10.18
CA ILE A 72 6.95 -4.59 -9.89
C ILE A 72 7.07 -4.34 -8.39
N GLN A 73 7.74 -3.24 -8.03
CA GLN A 73 7.76 -2.74 -6.67
C GLN A 73 6.81 -1.54 -6.56
N VAL A 74 5.91 -1.58 -5.60
CA VAL A 74 4.88 -0.58 -5.36
C VAL A 74 5.28 0.26 -4.15
N LYS A 75 5.24 1.58 -4.32
CA LYS A 75 5.47 2.52 -3.23
C LYS A 75 4.31 3.49 -3.16
N THR A 76 3.59 3.47 -2.04
CA THR A 76 2.49 4.39 -1.80
C THR A 76 2.87 5.45 -0.78
N ARG A 77 2.29 6.64 -0.94
CA ARG A 77 2.41 7.73 0.02
C ARG A 77 1.13 8.56 0.01
N THR A 78 0.71 9.02 1.18
CA THR A 78 -0.37 10.01 1.30
C THR A 78 0.16 11.41 1.07
N LEU A 79 -0.52 12.18 0.22
CA LEU A 79 -0.21 13.59 -0.05
C LEU A 79 -1.35 14.48 0.46
N PRO A 80 -1.07 15.72 0.92
CA PRO A 80 -2.10 16.71 1.18
C PRO A 80 -2.92 17.00 -0.08
N ARG A 81 -4.20 17.37 0.10
CA ARG A 81 -5.05 17.80 -1.01
C ARG A 81 -4.41 18.99 -1.74
N GLY A 82 -4.47 18.98 -3.07
CA GLY A 82 -3.91 20.03 -3.93
C GLY A 82 -2.42 19.91 -4.24
N VAL A 83 -1.76 18.83 -3.80
CA VAL A 83 -0.36 18.54 -4.15
C VAL A 83 -0.31 17.45 -5.22
N ASP A 84 -0.25 17.86 -6.49
CA ASP A 84 0.11 16.96 -7.59
C ASP A 84 1.61 17.09 -7.86
N ARG A 85 2.39 16.07 -7.46
CA ARG A 85 3.79 15.93 -7.88
C ARG A 85 3.96 14.62 -8.62
N MET A 86 4.32 14.70 -9.90
CA MET A 86 4.82 13.54 -10.64
C MET A 86 6.22 13.21 -10.13
N PHE A 87 6.39 12.00 -9.61
CA PHE A 87 7.70 11.46 -9.29
C PHE A 87 8.03 10.34 -10.28
N GLN A 88 9.20 10.44 -10.89
CA GLN A 88 9.76 9.37 -11.70
C GLN A 88 10.50 8.42 -10.76
N PHE A 89 9.98 7.20 -10.62
CA PHE A 89 10.67 6.15 -9.88
C PHE A 89 11.64 5.44 -10.81
N ASP A 90 12.87 5.26 -10.33
CA ASP A 90 13.91 4.62 -11.11
C ASP A 90 13.56 3.14 -11.37
N SER A 91 13.92 2.63 -12.55
CA SER A 91 13.66 1.23 -12.91
C SER A 91 14.40 0.29 -11.95
N ALA A 92 13.67 -0.59 -11.25
CA ALA A 92 14.24 -1.54 -10.32
C ALA A 92 15.12 -2.56 -11.06
N ARG A 93 16.43 -2.29 -11.16
CA ARG A 93 17.42 -3.23 -11.70
C ARG A 93 17.76 -4.27 -10.63
N HIS A 94 17.36 -5.51 -10.89
CA HIS A 94 17.75 -6.66 -10.06
C HIS A 94 19.26 -6.90 -10.21
N ARG A 95 20.07 -6.43 -9.25
CA ARG A 95 21.47 -6.84 -9.16
C ARG A 95 21.52 -8.21 -8.49
N SER A 96 21.60 -9.28 -9.29
CA SER A 96 21.99 -10.59 -8.79
C SER A 96 23.40 -10.47 -8.21
N ARG A 97 23.53 -10.48 -6.88
CA ARG A 97 24.83 -10.73 -6.24
C ARG A 97 25.13 -12.21 -6.41
N SER A 98 25.92 -12.54 -7.43
CA SER A 98 26.60 -13.84 -7.52
C SER A 98 27.60 -13.88 -6.37
N VAL A 99 27.37 -14.77 -5.40
CA VAL A 99 28.37 -15.12 -4.38
C VAL A 99 29.16 -16.25 -5.00
N HIS A 100 30.41 -15.96 -5.40
CA HIS A 100 31.43 -16.97 -5.67
C HIS A 100 32.15 -17.31 -4.38
#